data_AF-A0A392Q326-F1
#
_entry.id   AF-A0A392Q326-F1
#
_cell.length_a   1.000
_cell.length_b   1.000
_cell.length_c   1.000
_cell.angle_alpha   90.00
_cell.angle_beta   90.00
_cell.angle_gamma   90.00
#
_symmetry.space_group_name_H-M   'P 1'
#
loop_
_entity.id
_entity.type
_entity.pdbx_description
1 polymer ?
#
loop_
_entity_poly.entity_id
_entity_poly.type
_entity_poly.pdbx_seq_one_letter_code
_entity_poly.pdbx_strand_id
1 'polypeptide(L)'
;MAIAGAIVGAAFGGWINDAYGRKKATLLADVIFILGAILMAAAPDPYVLIVGRLLVGLGVGIASVTAPVYIAEAAPSEIRGSLVSTNVLMITGGQFISYLVNLAFTE
;
A
#
# COMPACT_ATOMS: atom_id res chain seq x y z
N MET A 1 2.83 -13.51 6.10
CA MET A 1 3.07 -12.45 7.11
C MET A 1 2.72 -11.04 6.58
N ALA A 2 3.25 -10.59 5.43
CA ALA A 2 2.90 -9.27 4.88
C ALA A 2 1.39 -9.07 4.63
N ILE A 3 0.69 -10.12 4.17
CA ILE A 3 -0.77 -10.09 3.95
C ILE A 3 -1.54 -9.88 5.26
N ALA A 4 -1.08 -10.45 6.38
CA ALA A 4 -1.70 -10.25 7.68
C ALA A 4 -1.55 -8.80 8.16
N GLY A 5 -0.35 -8.22 7.99
CA GLY A 5 -0.12 -6.79 8.23
C GLY A 5 -0.97 -5.89 7.33
N ALA A 6 -1.15 -6.27 6.07
CA ALA A 6 -2.00 -5.54 5.13
C ALA A 6 -3.49 -5.61 5.45
N ILE A 7 -4.00 -6.76 5.95
CA ILE A 7 -5.39 -6.91 6.39
C ILE A 7 -5.66 -5.99 7.59
N VAL A 8 -4.77 -6.02 8.59
CA VAL A 8 -4.88 -5.15 9.76
C VAL A 8 -4.76 -3.68 9.34
N GLY A 9 -3.79 -3.36 8.47
CA GLY A 9 -3.60 -2.00 7.94
C GLY A 9 -4.78 -1.48 7.13
N ALA A 10 -5.44 -2.33 6.34
CA ALA A 10 -6.63 -1.95 5.59
C ALA A 10 -7.83 -1.72 6.53
N ALA A 11 -8.02 -2.56 7.55
CA ALA A 11 -9.09 -2.42 8.53
C ALA A 11 -8.99 -1.12 9.35
N PHE A 12 -7.79 -0.80 9.85
CA PHE A 12 -7.55 0.45 10.59
C PHE A 12 -7.38 1.66 9.67
N GLY A 13 -6.90 1.46 8.44
CA GLY A 13 -6.65 2.52 7.45
C GLY A 13 -7.92 3.20 6.96
N GLY A 14 -9.04 2.48 6.86
CA GLY A 14 -10.35 3.08 6.60
C GLY A 14 -10.77 4.05 7.71
N TRP A 15 -10.63 3.64 8.97
CA TRP A 15 -10.99 4.47 10.13
C TRP A 15 -10.05 5.68 10.32
N ILE A 16 -8.75 5.50 10.06
CA ILE A 16 -7.76 6.60 10.08
C ILE A 16 -8.03 7.60 8.96
N ASN A 17 -8.45 7.14 7.77
CA ASN A 17 -8.81 8.02 6.67
C ASN A 17 -10.00 8.92 6.99
N ASP A 18 -11.02 8.36 7.62
CA ASP A 18 -12.23 9.10 8.00
C ASP A 18 -11.97 10.05 9.19
N ALA A 19 -11.08 9.68 10.12
CA ALA A 19 -10.82 10.48 11.32
C ALA A 19 -9.78 11.61 11.13
N TYR A 20 -8.71 11.39 10.35
CA TYR A 20 -7.58 12.33 10.25
C TYR A 20 -7.49 13.08 8.91
N GLY A 21 -8.35 12.73 7.95
CA GLY A 21 -8.35 13.29 6.60
C GLY A 21 -7.35 12.59 5.67
N ARG A 22 -7.78 12.39 4.42
CA ARG A 22 -7.12 11.53 3.41
C ARG A 22 -5.65 11.85 3.17
N LYS A 23 -5.31 13.14 3.11
CA LYS A 23 -3.93 13.59 2.83
C LYS A 23 -2.96 13.25 3.98
N LYS A 24 -3.43 13.30 5.23
CA LYS A 24 -2.61 12.96 6.41
C LYS A 24 -2.51 11.45 6.60
N ALA A 25 -3.57 10.71 6.25
CA ALA A 25 -3.55 9.25 6.27
C ALA A 25 -2.53 8.66 5.27
N THR A 26 -2.45 9.20 4.05
CA THR A 26 -1.41 8.79 3.09
C THR A 26 -0.01 9.08 3.62
N LEU A 27 0.21 10.27 4.19
CA LEU A 27 1.52 10.67 4.72
C LEU A 27 1.95 9.80 5.92
N LEU A 28 0.99 9.41 6.78
CA LEU A 28 1.24 8.46 7.87
C LEU A 28 1.60 7.07 7.32
N ALA A 29 0.91 6.61 6.29
CA ALA A 29 1.19 5.34 5.62
C ALA A 29 2.61 5.32 5.03
N ASP A 30 3.03 6.40 4.38
CA ASP A 30 4.38 6.56 3.83
C ASP A 30 5.45 6.52 4.93
N VAL A 31 5.23 7.19 6.07
CA VAL A 31 6.17 7.15 7.20
C VAL A 31 6.30 5.74 7.77
N ILE A 32 5.18 5.03 7.95
CA ILE A 32 5.17 3.64 8.44
C ILE A 32 5.89 2.73 7.43
N PHE A 33 5.70 2.97 6.13
CA PHE A 33 6.35 2.22 5.07
C PHE A 33 7.88 2.43 5.07
N ILE A 34 8.35 3.67 5.20
CA ILE A 34 9.77 4.01 5.29
C ILE A 34 10.41 3.34 6.52
N LEU A 35 9.75 3.41 7.67
CA LEU A 35 10.24 2.77 8.89
C LEU A 35 10.33 1.24 8.74
N GLY A 36 9.31 0.62 8.14
CA GLY A 36 9.30 -0.80 7.84
C GLY A 36 10.41 -1.21 6.87
N ALA A 37 10.66 -0.41 5.83
CA ALA A 37 11.72 -0.64 4.85
C ALA A 37 13.12 -0.52 5.47
N ILE A 38 13.36 0.49 6.31
CA ILE A 38 14.62 0.65 7.05
C ILE A 38 14.84 -0.54 7.99
N LEU A 39 13.79 -0.98 8.69
CA LEU A 39 13.86 -2.14 9.58
C LEU A 39 14.19 -3.43 8.83
N MET A 40 13.63 -3.61 7.61
CA MET A 40 13.97 -4.73 6.75
C MET A 40 15.41 -4.65 6.22
N ALA A 41 15.88 -3.45 5.86
CA ALA A 41 17.24 -3.26 5.34
C ALA A 41 18.33 -3.49 6.41
N ALA A 42 18.04 -3.13 7.65
CA ALA A 42 18.94 -3.31 8.80
C ALA A 42 18.71 -4.64 9.54
N ALA A 43 17.88 -5.55 9.02
CA ALA A 43 17.47 -6.75 9.73
C ALA A 43 18.66 -7.71 9.95
N PRO A 44 19.08 -7.96 11.22
CA PRO A 44 20.14 -8.93 11.53
C PRO A 44 19.61 -10.35 11.68
N ASP A 45 18.31 -10.51 11.94
CA ASP A 45 17.66 -11.78 12.24
C ASP A 45 16.37 -11.98 11.41
N PRO A 46 15.96 -13.23 11.11
CA PRO A 46 14.72 -13.53 10.39
C PRO A 46 13.47 -12.98 11.08
N TYR A 47 13.49 -12.90 12.41
CA TYR A 47 12.40 -12.33 13.20
C TYR A 47 12.22 -10.82 12.97
N VAL A 48 13.33 -10.08 12.85
CA VAL A 48 13.31 -8.64 12.57
C VAL A 48 12.79 -8.38 11.15
N LEU A 49 13.15 -9.25 10.20
CA LEU A 49 12.61 -9.22 8.84
C LEU A 49 11.08 -9.44 8.81
N ILE A 50 10.56 -10.35 9.65
CA ILE A 50 9.12 -10.62 9.77
C ILE A 50 8.39 -9.40 10.32
N VAL A 51 8.92 -8.75 11.35
CA VAL A 51 8.34 -7.53 11.93
C VAL A 51 8.36 -6.38 10.92
N GLY A 52 9.46 -6.20 10.19
CA GLY A 52 9.55 -5.21 9.11
C GLY A 52 8.51 -5.44 8.01
N ARG A 53 8.29 -6.70 7.61
CA ARG A 53 7.24 -7.06 6.65
C ARG A 53 5.82 -6.80 7.15
N LEU A 54 5.57 -6.92 8.45
CA LEU A 54 4.28 -6.55 9.04
C LEU A 54 4.05 -5.03 8.97
N LEU A 55 5.07 -4.23 9.31
CA LEU A 55 5.01 -2.77 9.23
C LEU A 55 4.84 -2.26 7.79
N VAL A 56 5.60 -2.80 6.84
CA VAL A 56 5.43 -2.50 5.42
C VAL A 56 4.02 -2.89 4.96
N GLY A 57 3.54 -4.07 5.36
CA GLY A 57 2.17 -4.51 5.06
C GLY A 57 1.11 -3.54 5.60
N LEU A 58 1.26 -3.06 6.83
CA LEU A 58 0.39 -2.06 7.44
C LEU A 58 0.35 -0.77 6.60
N GLY A 59 1.51 -0.23 6.22
CA GLY A 59 1.61 0.98 5.39
C GLY A 59 0.94 0.80 4.02
N VAL A 60 1.22 -0.31 3.33
CA VAL A 60 0.61 -0.63 2.03
C VAL A 60 -0.90 -0.80 2.15
N GLY A 61 -1.39 -1.46 3.21
CA GLY A 61 -2.82 -1.65 3.46
C GLY A 61 -3.57 -0.33 3.61
N ILE A 62 -3.01 0.61 4.38
CA ILE A 62 -3.58 1.96 4.54
C ILE A 62 -3.55 2.72 3.20
N ALA A 63 -2.41 2.73 2.51
CA ALA A 63 -2.25 3.44 1.24
C ALA A 63 -3.19 2.92 0.15
N SER A 64 -3.37 1.59 0.05
CA SER A 64 -4.23 0.95 -0.96
C SER A 64 -5.71 1.29 -0.80
N VAL A 65 -6.20 1.55 0.42
CA VAL A 65 -7.58 1.97 0.66
C VAL A 65 -7.72 3.48 0.44
N THR A 66 -6.68 4.26 0.80
CA THR A 66 -6.68 5.72 0.69
C THR A 66 -6.61 6.21 -0.76
N ALA A 67 -5.77 5.59 -1.58
CA ALA A 67 -5.47 6.07 -2.94
C ALA A 67 -6.70 6.17 -3.88
N PRO A 68 -7.51 5.10 -4.09
CA PRO A 68 -8.67 5.20 -4.98
C PRO A 68 -9.75 6.15 -4.44
N VAL A 69 -9.87 6.22 -3.12
CA VAL A 69 -10.82 7.08 -2.41
C VAL A 69 -10.42 8.56 -2.57
N TYR A 70 -9.14 8.89 -2.37
CA TYR A 70 -8.60 10.23 -2.60
C TYR A 70 -8.75 10.66 -4.07
N ILE A 71 -8.45 9.78 -5.02
CA ILE A 71 -8.66 10.03 -6.45
C ILE A 71 -10.13 10.32 -6.74
N ALA A 72 -11.05 9.55 -6.16
CA ALA A 72 -12.48 9.74 -6.36
C ALA A 72 -13.02 11.06 -5.76
N GLU A 73 -12.38 11.61 -4.73
CA GLU A 73 -12.73 12.91 -4.15
C GLU A 73 -12.12 14.11 -4.88
N ALA A 74 -10.90 13.96 -5.40
CA ALA A 74 -10.23 15.01 -6.15
C ALA A 74 -10.74 15.10 -7.61
N ALA A 75 -11.36 14.04 -8.12
CA ALA A 75 -11.81 13.95 -9.51
C ALA A 75 -13.12 14.73 -9.78
N PRO A 76 -13.23 15.41 -10.95
CA PRO A 76 -14.50 15.89 -11.47
C PRO A 76 -15.51 14.75 -11.65
N SER A 77 -16.79 15.00 -11.36
CA SER A 77 -17.86 14.00 -11.38
C SER A 77 -18.00 13.24 -12.71
N GLU A 78 -17.67 13.88 -13.84
CA GLU A 78 -17.73 13.28 -15.18
C GLU A 78 -16.66 12.22 -15.44
N ILE A 79 -15.45 12.38 -14.90
CA ILE A 79 -14.31 11.49 -15.20
C ILE A 79 -13.91 10.59 -14.02
N ARG A 80 -14.64 10.66 -12.90
CA ARG A 80 -14.36 9.89 -11.68
C ARG A 80 -14.21 8.39 -11.94
N GLY A 81 -15.11 7.81 -12.74
CA GLY A 81 -15.06 6.40 -13.08
C GLY A 81 -13.83 6.02 -13.91
N SER A 82 -13.43 6.88 -14.85
CA SER A 82 -12.24 6.66 -15.68
C SER A 82 -10.96 6.72 -14.84
N LEU A 83 -10.81 7.73 -13.98
CA LEU A 83 -9.64 7.88 -13.12
C LEU A 83 -9.46 6.73 -12.11
N VAL A 84 -10.55 6.24 -11.53
CA VAL A 84 -10.51 5.06 -10.64
C VAL A 84 -10.14 3.80 -11.43
N SER A 85 -10.68 3.64 -12.64
CA SER A 85 -10.33 2.51 -13.52
C SER A 85 -8.85 2.53 -13.91
N THR A 86 -8.29 3.70 -14.24
CA THR A 86 -6.85 3.87 -14.51
C THR A 86 -6.00 3.44 -13.32
N ASN A 87 -6.39 3.78 -12.09
CA ASN A 87 -5.68 3.34 -10.89
C ASN A 87 -5.64 1.81 -10.76
N VAL A 88 -6.78 1.14 -10.98
CA VAL A 88 -6.85 -0.34 -10.96
C VAL A 88 -6.03 -0.96 -12.09
N LEU A 89 -6.03 -0.34 -13.27
CA LEU A 89 -5.24 -0.78 -14.42
C LEU A 89 -3.75 -0.68 -14.13
N MET A 90 -3.29 0.39 -13.47
CA MET A 90 -1.89 0.54 -13.05
C MET A 90 -1.48 -0.51 -12.00
N ILE A 91 -2.34 -0.80 -11.02
CA ILE A 91 -2.08 -1.84 -10.01
C ILE A 91 -1.96 -3.21 -10.68
N THR A 92 -2.95 -3.58 -11.49
CA THR A 92 -2.97 -4.88 -12.19
C THR A 92 -1.81 -5.00 -13.17
N GLY A 93 -1.49 -3.93 -13.90
CA GLY A 93 -0.35 -3.86 -14.80
C GLY A 93 0.97 -4.01 -14.08
N GLY A 94 1.13 -3.38 -12.91
CA GLY A 94 2.30 -3.54 -12.05
C GLY A 94 2.47 -4.98 -11.55
N GLN A 95 1.38 -5.63 -11.13
CA GLN A 95 1.39 -7.04 -10.74
C GLN A 95 1.79 -7.95 -11.92
N PHE A 96 1.27 -7.68 -13.12
CA PHE A 96 1.62 -8.42 -14.32
C PHE A 96 3.12 -8.32 -14.64
N ILE A 97 3.67 -7.09 -14.64
CA ILE A 97 5.12 -6.88 -14.85
C ILE A 97 5.93 -7.56 -13.74
N SER A 98 5.48 -7.48 -12.48
CA SER A 98 6.14 -8.17 -11.36
C SER A 98 6.23 -9.68 -11.58
N TYR A 99 5.18 -10.31 -12.12
CA TYR A 99 5.21 -11.74 -12.45
C TYR A 99 6.13 -12.04 -13.62
N LEU A 100 6.17 -11.19 -14.65
CA LEU A 100 7.11 -11.35 -15.77
C LEU A 100 8.57 -11.23 -15.31
N VAL A 101 8.87 -10.27 -14.45
CA VAL A 101 10.20 -10.12 -13.86
C VAL A 101 10.53 -11.34 -13.01
N ASN A 102 9.61 -11.78 -12.16
CA ASN A 102 9.83 -12.98 -11.35
C ASN A 102 10.11 -14.21 -12.22
N LEU A 103 9.37 -14.39 -13.32
CA LEU A 103 9.60 -15.46 -14.28
C LEU A 103 10.99 -15.36 -14.93
N ALA A 104 11.45 -14.16 -15.29
CA ALA A 104 12.75 -13.95 -15.91
C ALA A 104 13.94 -14.22 -14.96
N PHE A 105 13.75 -14.04 -13.65
CA PHE A 105 14.77 -14.28 -12.61
C PHE A 105 14.63 -15.63 -11.90
N THR A 106 13.61 -16.43 -12.23
CA THR A 106 13.41 -17.78 -11.69
C THR A 106 14.07 -18.78 -12.62
N GLU A 107 15.26 -19.27 -12.24
CA GLU A 107 15.78 -20.58 -12.67
C GLU A 107 15.29 -21.69 -11.73
#